data_AF-A0A7K6RZI8-F1
#
_entry.id   AF-A0A7K6RZI8-F1
#
_cell.length_a   1.000
_cell.length_b   1.000
_cell.length_c   1.000
_cell.angle_alpha   90.00
_cell.angle_beta   90.00
_cell.angle_gamma   90.00
#
_symmetry.space_group_name_H-M   'P 1'
#
loop_
_entity.id
_entity.type
_entity.pdbx_description
1 polymer ?
#
loop_
_entity_poly.entity_id
_entity_poly.type
_entity_poly.pdbx_seq_one_letter_code
_entity_poly.pdbx_strand_id
1 'polypeptide(L)'
;QYATTGCSLTLHHTEKPEHEDICEYRPYSCPCPGASCKWQGSLEAVMSHLMHVHKSITTLQGEDIVFLATDINLPGAVDWVMMQSCFGHHFMLVLEKQEKYEGHQQFFAIVLLIGTRKQAENFAYRLELNGNRRRLTWEATPRSIHDGVAAAILNSDCLVFDTAVAHLFADNGNLGINVTISTC
;
A
#
# COMPACT_ATOMS: atom_id res chain seq x y z
N GLN A 1 -8.95 -0.24 24.96
CA GLN A 1 -7.48 -0.36 24.91
C GLN A 1 -6.80 1.00 24.78
N TYR A 2 -7.36 1.93 23.99
CA TYR A 2 -6.71 3.18 23.60
C TYR A 2 -7.05 4.40 24.49
N ALA A 3 -7.38 4.18 25.77
CA ALA A 3 -7.71 5.29 26.68
C ALA A 3 -6.51 6.21 26.94
N THR A 4 -5.30 5.65 26.96
CA THR A 4 -4.04 6.38 27.15
C THR A 4 -3.67 7.26 25.95
N THR A 5 -4.21 6.98 24.77
CA THR A 5 -3.99 7.75 23.54
C THR A 5 -5.17 8.67 23.20
N GLY A 6 -6.20 8.73 24.06
CA GLY A 6 -7.29 9.71 23.96
C GLY A 6 -8.70 9.13 23.75
N CYS A 7 -8.86 7.81 23.59
CA CYS A 7 -10.19 7.22 23.45
C CYS A 7 -10.95 7.20 24.79
N SER A 8 -11.99 8.02 24.91
CA SER A 8 -12.84 8.07 26.11
C SER A 8 -14.05 7.12 26.07
N LEU A 9 -14.23 6.36 24.98
CA LEU A 9 -15.39 5.48 24.83
C LEU A 9 -15.32 4.30 25.80
N THR A 10 -16.42 4.09 26.50
CA THR A 10 -16.62 2.95 27.39
C THR A 10 -17.72 2.09 26.78
N LEU A 11 -17.37 0.88 26.35
CA LEU A 11 -18.24 -0.03 25.61
C LEU A 11 -18.36 -1.37 26.33
N HIS A 12 -19.44 -2.11 26.05
CA HIS A 12 -19.55 -3.48 26.53
C HIS A 12 -18.45 -4.36 25.92
N HIS A 13 -18.06 -5.42 26.63
CA HIS A 13 -16.99 -6.33 26.18
C HIS A 13 -17.27 -6.97 24.81
N THR A 14 -18.54 -7.07 24.41
CA THR A 14 -18.98 -7.59 23.11
C THR A 14 -18.74 -6.59 21.96
N GLU A 15 -18.87 -5.29 22.22
CA GLU A 15 -18.75 -4.23 21.21
C GLU A 15 -17.32 -3.66 21.14
N LYS A 16 -16.54 -3.89 22.21
CA LYS A 16 -15.19 -3.37 22.35
C LYS A 16 -14.22 -3.82 21.23
N PRO A 17 -14.19 -5.09 20.77
CA PRO A 17 -13.27 -5.52 19.72
C PRO A 17 -13.52 -4.79 18.40
N GLU A 18 -14.79 -4.70 17.99
CA GLU A 18 -15.17 -4.01 16.74
C GLU A 18 -14.77 -2.54 16.77
N HIS A 19 -14.98 -1.85 17.90
CA HIS A 19 -14.50 -0.49 18.07
C HIS A 19 -12.97 -0.40 18.02
N GLU A 20 -12.26 -1.33 18.66
CA GLU A 20 -10.81 -1.29 18.74
C GLU A 20 -10.12 -1.41 17.36
N ASP A 21 -10.76 -2.09 16.40
CA ASP A 21 -10.26 -2.22 15.03
C ASP A 21 -10.38 -0.91 14.23
N ILE A 22 -11.41 -0.10 14.52
CA ILE A 22 -11.71 1.14 13.78
C ILE A 22 -11.38 2.42 14.55
N CYS A 23 -10.93 2.31 15.80
CA CYS A 23 -10.69 3.44 16.69
C CYS A 23 -9.65 4.43 16.13
N GLU A 24 -10.01 5.70 16.02
CA GLU A 24 -9.10 6.75 15.51
C GLU A 24 -7.87 6.99 16.42
N TYR A 25 -7.98 6.65 17.70
CA TYR A 25 -6.88 6.78 18.68
C TYR A 25 -5.96 5.56 18.71
N ARG A 26 -6.22 4.54 17.89
CA ARG A 26 -5.34 3.38 17.76
C ARG A 26 -4.00 3.83 17.12
N PRO A 27 -2.85 3.49 17.74
CA PRO A 27 -1.54 3.78 17.16
C PRO A 27 -1.36 3.15 15.78
N TYR A 28 -0.65 3.84 14.90
CA TYR A 28 -0.27 3.33 13.59
C TYR A 28 0.92 2.38 13.74
N SER A 29 0.81 1.20 13.14
CA SER A 29 1.95 0.31 12.94
C SER A 29 2.78 0.76 11.74
N CYS A 30 4.04 0.30 11.64
CA CYS A 30 4.84 0.50 10.45
C CYS A 30 4.08 0.00 9.20
N PRO A 31 3.91 0.84 8.16
CA PRO A 31 3.14 0.47 6.97
C PRO A 31 3.93 -0.39 5.97
N CYS A 32 5.23 -0.63 6.20
CA CYS A 32 6.06 -1.38 5.27
C CYS A 32 5.66 -2.88 5.22
N PRO A 33 5.29 -3.43 4.04
CA PRO A 33 5.04 -4.87 3.88
C PRO A 33 6.32 -5.68 4.13
N GLY A 34 6.14 -6.94 4.53
CA GLY A 34 7.23 -7.90 4.74
C GLY A 34 8.22 -7.57 5.87
N ALA A 35 8.17 -6.37 6.45
CA ALA A 35 9.12 -5.94 7.46
C ALA A 35 8.78 -6.56 8.82
N SER A 36 9.79 -7.16 9.47
CA SER A 36 9.75 -7.52 10.89
C SER A 36 9.72 -6.30 11.84
N CYS A 37 9.38 -5.12 11.30
CA CYS A 37 9.34 -3.85 12.00
C CYS A 37 8.13 -3.82 12.94
N LYS A 38 8.41 -3.79 14.24
CA LYS A 38 7.40 -3.72 15.30
C LYS A 38 7.11 -2.28 15.76
N TRP A 39 7.48 -1.29 14.94
CA TRP A 39 7.28 0.11 15.30
C TRP A 39 5.79 0.44 15.37
N GLN A 40 5.43 1.23 16.38
CA GLN A 40 4.10 1.81 16.54
C GLN A 40 4.24 3.27 16.99
N GLY A 41 3.34 4.14 16.54
CA GLY A 41 3.35 5.55 16.91
C GLY A 41 2.14 6.33 16.42
N SER A 42 2.20 7.66 16.57
CA SER A 42 1.20 8.56 16.00
C SER A 42 1.40 8.71 14.49
N LEU A 43 0.39 9.23 13.79
CA LEU A 43 0.42 9.43 12.35
C LEU A 43 1.58 10.36 11.93
N GLU A 44 1.83 11.42 12.69
CA GLU A 44 2.88 12.41 12.42
C GLU A 44 4.29 11.79 12.51
N ALA A 45 4.44 10.73 13.32
CA ALA A 45 5.71 10.04 13.49
C ALA A 45 6.01 9.02 12.38
N VAL A 46 5.02 8.64 11.55
CA VAL A 46 5.17 7.58 10.53
C VAL A 46 6.22 7.94 9.49
N MET A 47 6.15 9.14 8.90
CA MET A 47 7.12 9.55 7.87
C MET A 47 8.53 9.65 8.44
N SER A 48 8.67 10.19 9.66
CA SER A 48 9.96 10.20 10.34
C SER A 48 10.50 8.78 10.53
N HIS A 49 9.67 7.85 11.00
CA HIS A 49 10.04 6.45 11.15
C HIS A 49 10.53 5.83 9.83
N LEU A 50 9.77 5.99 8.74
CA LEU A 50 10.13 5.44 7.42
C LEU A 50 11.47 5.98 6.92
N MET A 51 11.70 7.29 7.01
CA MET A 51 12.96 7.90 6.56
C MET A 51 14.18 7.44 7.37
N HIS A 52 14.02 7.17 8.66
CA HIS A 52 15.14 6.79 9.53
C HIS A 52 15.42 5.28 9.53
N VAL A 53 14.38 4.45 9.52
CA VAL A 53 14.48 2.99 9.65
C VAL A 53 14.47 2.30 8.30
N HIS A 54 13.69 2.80 7.33
CA HIS A 54 13.51 2.21 6.01
C HIS A 54 14.15 3.06 4.90
N LYS A 55 15.44 3.39 5.07
CA LYS A 55 16.22 4.28 4.18
C LYS A 55 16.28 3.85 2.71
N SER A 56 16.01 2.57 2.44
CA SER A 56 15.99 2.02 1.08
C SER A 56 14.73 2.37 0.30
N ILE A 57 13.69 2.89 0.96
CA ILE A 57 12.46 3.28 0.27
C ILE A 57 12.70 4.61 -0.44
N THR A 58 12.74 4.56 -1.77
CA THR A 58 12.88 5.74 -2.61
C THR A 58 11.60 6.57 -2.56
N THR A 59 11.74 7.89 -2.51
CA THR A 59 10.63 8.84 -2.60
C THR A 59 10.69 9.60 -3.93
N LEU A 60 9.63 9.54 -4.73
CA LEU A 60 9.45 10.35 -5.94
C LEU A 60 8.46 11.49 -5.68
N GLN A 61 8.67 12.61 -6.37
CA GLN A 61 7.81 13.79 -6.33
C GLN A 61 6.97 13.86 -7.60
N GLY A 62 5.71 14.27 -7.47
CA GLY A 62 4.79 14.44 -8.59
C GLY A 62 3.59 13.50 -8.50
N GLU A 63 2.50 13.92 -9.13
CA GLU A 63 1.22 13.20 -9.15
C GLU A 63 1.18 12.10 -10.22
N ASP A 64 2.01 12.17 -11.26
CA ASP A 64 2.15 11.15 -12.30
C ASP A 64 3.59 10.66 -12.36
N ILE A 65 3.81 9.40 -12.01
CA ILE A 65 5.14 8.77 -11.93
C ILE A 65 5.13 7.35 -12.50
N VAL A 66 6.31 6.77 -12.69
CA VAL A 66 6.47 5.35 -13.00
C VAL A 66 7.09 4.63 -11.80
N PHE A 67 6.34 3.68 -11.24
CA PHE A 67 6.83 2.74 -10.24
C PHE A 67 7.46 1.53 -10.94
N LEU A 68 8.78 1.43 -10.89
CA LEU A 68 9.54 0.35 -11.52
C LEU A 68 9.84 -0.77 -10.52
N ALA A 69 9.19 -1.91 -10.69
CA ALA A 69 9.50 -3.14 -9.98
C ALA A 69 10.58 -3.93 -10.74
N THR A 70 11.78 -4.00 -10.18
CA THR A 70 12.92 -4.68 -10.81
C THR A 70 12.94 -6.17 -10.48
N ASP A 71 13.36 -6.99 -11.45
CA ASP A 71 13.51 -8.44 -11.31
C ASP A 71 12.25 -9.15 -10.77
N ILE A 72 11.12 -8.96 -11.45
CA ILE A 72 9.82 -9.57 -11.03
C ILE A 72 9.85 -11.10 -10.98
N ASN A 73 10.87 -11.73 -11.58
CA ASN A 73 11.06 -13.17 -11.68
C ASN A 73 11.79 -13.80 -10.48
N LEU A 74 12.17 -13.02 -9.47
CA LEU A 74 12.80 -13.56 -8.26
C LEU A 74 11.97 -14.71 -7.67
N PRO A 75 12.56 -15.81 -7.18
CA PRO A 75 11.79 -16.90 -6.62
C PRO A 75 11.12 -16.52 -5.28
N GLY A 76 9.95 -17.09 -5.00
CA GLY A 76 9.23 -16.92 -3.73
C GLY A 76 8.50 -15.58 -3.59
N ALA A 77 8.08 -15.27 -2.36
CA ALA A 77 7.37 -14.03 -2.04
C ALA A 77 8.34 -12.84 -2.01
N VAL A 78 7.98 -11.75 -2.69
CA VAL A 78 8.81 -10.53 -2.82
C VAL A 78 7.92 -9.31 -2.81
N ASP A 79 8.36 -8.27 -2.10
CA ASP A 79 7.68 -6.98 -1.99
C ASP A 79 8.52 -5.88 -2.63
N TRP A 80 7.87 -5.05 -3.44
CA TRP A 80 8.43 -3.77 -3.91
C TRP A 80 7.64 -2.64 -3.28
N VAL A 81 8.38 -1.65 -2.76
CA VAL A 81 7.80 -0.50 -2.05
C VAL A 81 8.46 0.78 -2.54
N MET A 82 7.63 1.79 -2.81
CA MET A 82 8.08 3.12 -3.17
C MET A 82 7.18 4.18 -2.51
N MET A 83 7.72 5.35 -2.20
CA MET A 83 6.93 6.49 -1.77
C MET A 83 6.72 7.46 -2.94
N GLN A 84 5.48 7.92 -3.11
CA GLN A 84 5.11 9.02 -3.99
C GLN A 84 4.63 10.19 -3.15
N SER A 85 5.08 11.41 -3.47
CA SER A 85 4.67 12.62 -2.76
C SER A 85 4.04 13.62 -3.73
N CYS A 86 2.80 13.99 -3.47
CA CYS A 86 2.03 14.97 -4.23
C CYS A 86 0.91 15.55 -3.35
N PHE A 87 0.35 16.70 -3.74
CA PHE A 87 -0.73 17.39 -3.00
C PHE A 87 -0.45 17.65 -1.51
N GLY A 88 0.83 17.72 -1.09
CA GLY A 88 1.20 17.85 0.34
C GLY A 88 1.02 16.57 1.15
N HIS A 89 0.79 15.43 0.51
CA HIS A 89 0.62 14.12 1.12
C HIS A 89 1.67 13.12 0.60
N HIS A 90 1.82 12.03 1.34
CA HIS A 90 2.69 10.91 0.99
C HIS A 90 1.85 9.66 0.77
N PHE A 91 2.12 8.96 -0.32
CA PHE A 91 1.45 7.75 -0.72
C PHE A 91 2.48 6.62 -0.84
N MET A 92 2.21 5.50 -0.18
CA MET A 92 3.02 4.30 -0.27
C MET A 92 2.46 3.41 -1.37
N LEU A 93 3.31 3.12 -2.36
CA LEU A 93 3.04 2.22 -3.46
C LEU A 93 3.59 0.86 -3.09
N VAL A 94 2.75 -0.17 -3.16
CA VAL A 94 3.12 -1.55 -2.84
C VAL A 94 2.80 -2.43 -4.03
N LEU A 95 3.78 -3.22 -4.46
CA LEU A 95 3.58 -4.40 -5.30
C LEU A 95 4.04 -5.61 -4.49
N GLU A 96 3.12 -6.49 -4.14
CA GLU A 96 3.40 -7.71 -3.40
C GLU A 96 3.21 -8.91 -4.33
N LYS A 97 4.23 -9.78 -4.40
CA LYS A 97 4.13 -11.06 -5.08
C LYS A 97 3.95 -12.16 -4.04
N GLN A 98 2.82 -12.85 -4.11
CA GLN A 98 2.52 -14.00 -3.26
C GLN A 98 2.54 -15.29 -4.07
N GLU A 99 2.97 -16.37 -3.43
CA GLU A 99 2.85 -17.74 -3.95
C GLU A 99 1.79 -18.48 -3.14
N LYS A 100 0.64 -18.79 -3.75
CA LYS A 100 -0.47 -19.47 -3.06
C LYS A 100 -0.23 -20.97 -2.94
N TYR A 101 0.32 -21.57 -3.99
CA TYR A 101 0.74 -22.96 -4.10
C TYR A 101 1.78 -23.07 -5.22
N GLU A 102 2.54 -24.16 -5.27
CA GLU A 102 3.71 -24.28 -6.15
C GLU A 102 3.39 -23.87 -7.60
N GLY A 103 4.12 -22.86 -8.09
CA GLY A 103 3.98 -22.36 -9.46
C GLY A 103 2.81 -21.41 -9.71
N HIS A 104 1.97 -21.15 -8.70
CA HIS A 104 0.85 -20.21 -8.79
C HIS A 104 1.15 -18.93 -8.01
N GLN A 105 1.83 -18.03 -8.70
CA GLN A 105 2.20 -16.71 -8.21
C GLN A 105 1.18 -15.65 -8.67
N GLN A 106 0.86 -14.73 -7.77
CA GLN A 106 -0.01 -13.59 -8.05
C GLN A 106 0.67 -12.31 -7.55
N PHE A 107 0.46 -11.24 -8.29
CA PHE A 107 0.89 -9.89 -7.97
C PHE A 107 -0.30 -9.07 -7.50
N PHE A 108 -0.09 -8.28 -6.45
CA PHE A 108 -1.07 -7.39 -5.85
C PHE A 108 -0.47 -6.00 -5.78
N ALA A 109 -1.05 -5.05 -6.52
CA ALA A 109 -0.59 -3.67 -6.54
C ALA A 109 -1.62 -2.73 -5.92
N ILE A 110 -1.19 -1.94 -4.92
CA ILE A 110 -2.06 -1.05 -4.16
C ILE A 110 -1.35 0.25 -3.78
N VAL A 111 -2.14 1.32 -3.62
CA VAL A 111 -1.70 2.61 -3.10
C VAL A 111 -2.32 2.86 -1.72
N LEU A 112 -1.47 3.20 -0.76
CA LEU A 112 -1.86 3.61 0.58
C LEU A 112 -1.55 5.09 0.79
N LEU A 113 -2.45 5.82 1.43
CA LEU A 113 -2.18 7.16 1.95
C LEU A 113 -1.56 7.07 3.34
N ILE A 114 -0.44 7.78 3.56
CA ILE A 114 0.07 8.10 4.91
C ILE A 114 -0.83 9.19 5.50
N GLY A 115 -1.99 8.79 5.99
CA GLY A 115 -3.07 9.68 6.41
C GLY A 115 -4.27 8.92 6.95
N THR A 116 -5.30 9.64 7.36
CA THR A 116 -6.56 9.05 7.87
C THR A 116 -7.46 8.55 6.73
N ARG A 117 -8.47 7.73 7.06
CA ARG A 117 -9.48 7.27 6.09
C ARG A 117 -10.22 8.44 5.42
N LYS A 118 -10.62 9.44 6.22
CA LYS A 118 -11.27 10.65 5.73
C LYS A 118 -10.37 11.47 4.79
N GLN A 119 -9.06 11.50 5.02
CA GLN A 119 -8.14 12.15 4.09
C GLN A 119 -8.05 11.36 2.78
N ALA A 120 -8.01 10.03 2.85
CA ALA A 120 -7.94 9.14 1.70
C ALA A 120 -9.13 9.32 0.73
N GLU A 121 -10.33 9.57 1.26
CA GLU A 121 -11.56 9.82 0.47
C GLU A 121 -11.46 11.01 -0.51
N ASN A 122 -10.53 11.95 -0.28
CA ASN A 122 -10.35 13.12 -1.16
C ASN A 122 -9.43 12.82 -2.36
N PHE A 123 -9.00 11.57 -2.52
CA PHE A 123 -8.07 11.18 -3.57
C PHE A 123 -8.56 9.95 -4.33
N ALA A 124 -8.10 9.83 -5.57
CA ALA A 124 -8.14 8.60 -6.34
C ALA A 124 -6.73 8.32 -6.87
N TYR A 125 -6.44 7.05 -7.08
CA TYR A 125 -5.23 6.62 -7.78
C TYR A 125 -5.60 5.77 -8.99
N ARG A 126 -4.76 5.83 -10.02
CA ARG A 126 -4.77 4.93 -11.17
C ARG A 126 -3.45 4.18 -11.21
N LEU A 127 -3.52 2.85 -11.29
CA LEU A 127 -2.41 1.98 -11.65
C LEU A 127 -2.62 1.49 -13.08
N GLU A 128 -1.58 1.62 -13.91
CA GLU A 128 -1.66 1.24 -15.30
C GLU A 128 -0.42 0.46 -15.75
N LEU A 129 -0.64 -0.73 -16.32
CA LEU A 129 0.37 -1.52 -17.01
C LEU A 129 0.21 -1.30 -18.51
N ASN A 130 1.30 -0.91 -19.19
CA ASN A 130 1.32 -0.68 -20.62
C ASN A 130 2.25 -1.65 -21.32
N GLY A 131 1.75 -2.28 -22.38
CA GLY A 131 2.49 -3.23 -23.20
C GLY A 131 2.15 -3.05 -24.66
N ASN A 132 2.75 -3.86 -25.54
CA ASN A 132 2.53 -3.73 -26.97
C ASN A 132 1.04 -3.89 -27.34
N ARG A 133 0.37 -2.76 -27.66
CA ARG A 133 -1.07 -2.66 -27.97
C ARG A 133 -1.98 -3.23 -26.87
N ARG A 134 -1.51 -3.26 -25.63
CA ARG A 134 -2.24 -3.77 -24.47
C ARG A 134 -2.13 -2.79 -23.32
N ARG A 135 -3.19 -2.70 -22.54
CA ARG A 135 -3.26 -1.86 -21.35
C ARG A 135 -4.15 -2.54 -20.32
N LEU A 136 -3.68 -2.58 -19.07
CA LEU A 136 -4.46 -2.99 -17.92
C LEU A 136 -4.49 -1.83 -16.93
N THR A 137 -5.68 -1.42 -16.50
CA THR A 137 -5.87 -0.23 -15.66
C THR A 137 -6.75 -0.59 -14.47
N TRP A 138 -6.39 -0.08 -13.30
CA TRP A 138 -7.18 -0.14 -12.07
C TRP A 138 -7.24 1.26 -11.45
N GLU A 139 -8.43 1.70 -11.08
CA GLU A 139 -8.66 2.99 -10.41
C GLU A 139 -9.44 2.76 -9.12
N ALA A 140 -8.99 3.34 -8.02
CA ALA A 140 -9.65 3.26 -6.73
C ALA A 140 -9.25 4.42 -5.81
N THR A 141 -9.93 4.54 -4.67
CA THR A 141 -9.52 5.44 -3.58
C THR A 141 -8.33 4.81 -2.83
N PRO A 142 -7.27 5.57 -2.50
CA PRO A 142 -6.15 5.03 -1.74
C PRO A 142 -6.62 4.61 -0.35
N ARG A 143 -6.12 3.49 0.17
CA ARG A 143 -6.46 3.08 1.54
C ARG A 143 -5.62 3.84 2.56
N SER A 144 -6.16 4.10 3.74
CA SER A 144 -5.33 4.60 4.85
C SER A 144 -4.36 3.51 5.30
N ILE A 145 -3.13 3.89 5.66
CA ILE A 145 -2.20 2.97 6.34
C ILE A 145 -2.75 2.37 7.64
N HIS A 146 -3.82 2.92 8.20
CA HIS A 146 -4.52 2.33 9.34
C HIS A 146 -5.10 0.94 9.03
N ASP A 147 -5.57 0.73 7.81
CA ASP A 147 -6.18 -0.53 7.37
C ASP A 147 -5.11 -1.55 6.93
N GLY A 148 -3.92 -1.07 6.58
CA GLY A 148 -2.81 -1.88 6.09
C GLY A 148 -3.06 -2.50 4.70
N VAL A 149 -2.07 -3.27 4.23
CA VAL A 149 -2.10 -3.95 2.92
C VAL A 149 -2.91 -5.25 2.98
N ALA A 150 -2.75 -6.03 4.06
CA ALA A 150 -3.24 -7.40 4.15
C ALA A 150 -4.77 -7.52 3.95
N ALA A 151 -5.54 -6.59 4.51
CA ALA A 151 -7.00 -6.59 4.35
C ALA A 151 -7.44 -6.34 2.91
N ALA A 152 -6.70 -5.49 2.17
CA ALA A 152 -7.01 -5.21 0.78
C ALA A 152 -6.67 -6.41 -0.13
N ILE A 153 -5.52 -7.05 0.11
CA ILE A 153 -5.13 -8.26 -0.61
C ILE A 153 -6.10 -9.41 -0.35
N LEU A 154 -6.47 -9.65 0.91
CA LEU A 154 -7.39 -10.72 1.27
C LEU A 154 -8.73 -10.61 0.54
N ASN A 155 -9.24 -9.39 0.38
CA ASN A 155 -10.50 -9.11 -0.31
C ASN A 155 -10.34 -8.91 -1.83
N SER A 156 -9.13 -9.02 -2.36
CA SER A 156 -8.81 -8.69 -3.77
C SER A 156 -9.26 -7.28 -4.18
N ASP A 157 -9.22 -6.34 -3.23
CA ASP A 157 -9.56 -4.93 -3.45
C ASP A 157 -8.31 -4.12 -3.80
N CYS A 158 -7.68 -4.51 -4.90
CA CYS A 158 -6.48 -3.92 -5.47
C CYS A 158 -6.28 -4.43 -6.91
N LEU A 159 -5.27 -3.93 -7.62
CA LEU A 159 -4.91 -4.47 -8.93
C LEU A 159 -4.26 -5.85 -8.75
N VAL A 160 -4.91 -6.90 -9.26
CA VAL A 160 -4.44 -8.28 -9.18
C VAL A 160 -4.14 -8.83 -10.56
N PHE A 161 -2.99 -9.48 -10.73
CA PHE A 161 -2.63 -10.16 -11.96
C PHE A 161 -1.68 -11.34 -11.71
N ASP A 162 -1.63 -12.31 -12.62
CA ASP A 162 -0.73 -13.46 -12.52
C ASP A 162 0.61 -13.18 -13.23
N THR A 163 1.55 -14.13 -13.09
CA THR A 163 2.87 -14.05 -13.73
C THR A 163 2.80 -13.98 -15.25
N ALA A 164 1.81 -14.63 -15.88
CA ALA A 164 1.67 -14.60 -17.33
C ALA A 164 1.31 -13.17 -17.81
N VAL A 165 0.38 -12.51 -17.12
CA VAL A 165 0.03 -11.11 -17.36
C VAL A 165 1.23 -10.20 -17.08
N ALA A 166 1.94 -10.40 -15.96
CA ALA A 166 3.12 -9.61 -15.64
C ALA A 166 4.16 -9.65 -16.78
N HIS A 167 4.42 -10.82 -17.36
CA HIS A 167 5.33 -10.99 -18.49
C HIS A 167 4.88 -10.31 -19.80
N LEU A 168 3.58 -10.11 -20.01
CA LEU A 168 3.09 -9.36 -21.18
C LEU A 168 3.41 -7.86 -21.09
N PHE A 169 3.65 -7.36 -19.88
CA PHE A 169 3.86 -5.94 -19.58
C PHE A 169 5.29 -5.62 -19.13
N ALA A 170 6.08 -6.63 -18.76
CA ALA A 170 7.46 -6.44 -18.34
C ALA A 170 8.44 -6.31 -19.52
N ASP A 171 9.49 -5.51 -19.33
CA ASP A 171 10.63 -5.42 -20.24
C ASP A 171 11.91 -5.82 -19.49
N ASN A 172 12.64 -6.80 -20.05
CA ASN A 172 13.86 -7.37 -19.45
C ASN A 172 13.71 -7.76 -17.97
N GLY A 173 12.54 -8.28 -17.57
CA GLY A 173 12.26 -8.67 -16.19
C GLY A 173 11.89 -7.53 -15.25
N ASN A 174 11.76 -6.30 -15.75
CA ASN A 174 11.30 -5.14 -14.99
C ASN A 174 9.87 -4.79 -15.38
N LEU A 175 9.02 -4.53 -14.39
CA LEU A 175 7.63 -4.11 -14.59
C LEU A 175 7.48 -2.62 -14.26
N GLY A 176 7.16 -1.82 -15.27
CA GLY A 176 6.80 -0.42 -15.08
C GLY A 176 5.31 -0.27 -14.85
N ILE A 177 4.93 0.33 -13.73
CA ILE A 177 3.54 0.66 -13.39
C ILE A 177 3.41 2.17 -13.42
N ASN A 178 2.59 2.70 -14.33
CA ASN A 178 2.25 4.12 -14.29
C ASN A 178 1.31 4.34 -13.10
N VAL A 179 1.65 5.31 -12.26
CA VAL A 179 0.88 5.66 -11.07
C VAL A 179 0.50 7.12 -11.15
N THR A 180 -0.80 7.36 -11.28
CA THR A 180 -1.37 8.71 -11.27
C THR A 180 -2.20 8.88 -10.01
N ILE A 181 -2.02 9.98 -9.28
CA ILE A 181 -2.84 10.37 -8.14
C ILE A 181 -3.59 11.65 -8.51
N SER A 182 -4.87 11.72 -8.19
CA SER A 182 -5.71 12.89 -8.41
C SER A 182 -6.56 13.20 -7.19
N THR A 183 -6.93 14.47 -7.02
CA THR A 183 -7.94 14.89 -6.05
C THR A 183 -9.35 14.62 -6.59
N CYS A 184 -10.29 14.25 -5.72
CA CYS A 184 -11.69 14.01 -6.03
C CYS A 184 -12.60 15.13 -5.52
#